data_AF-A0A484WQS3-F1
#
_entry.id   AF-A0A484WQS3-F1
#
_cell.length_a   1.000
_cell.length_b   1.000
_cell.length_c   1.000
_cell.angle_alpha   90.00
_cell.angle_beta   90.00
_cell.angle_gamma   90.00
#
_symmetry.space_group_name_H-M   'P 1'
#
loop_
_entity.id
_entity.type
_entity.pdbx_description
1 polymer ?
#
loop_
_entity_poly.entity_id
_entity_poly.type
_entity_poly.pdbx_seq_one_letter_code
_entity_poly.pdbx_strand_id
1 'polypeptide(L)' 'MTSQKKMLGYDVTYKIGDQQGKIRMDRDPGTQIPLDSNGQLILNNKA' A
#
# COMPACT_ATOMS: atom_id res chain seq x y z
N MET A 1 7.15 17.55 -25.90
CA MET A 1 7.50 16.41 -25.01
C MET A 1 6.84 16.67 -23.67
N THR A 2 5.62 16.19 -23.46
CA THR A 2 4.88 16.45 -22.23
C THR A 2 5.07 15.26 -21.30
N SER A 3 6.04 15.35 -20.39
CA SER A 3 6.25 14.32 -19.38
C SER A 3 5.08 14.36 -18.39
N GLN A 4 4.03 13.56 -18.66
CA GLN A 4 3.05 13.25 -17.63
C GLN A 4 3.80 12.56 -16.50
N LYS A 5 3.95 13.26 -15.38
CA LYS A 5 4.47 12.69 -14.14
C LYS A 5 3.41 11.72 -13.63
N LYS A 6 3.33 10.55 -14.25
CA LYS A 6 2.42 9.47 -13.86
C LYS A 6 2.85 9.09 -12.46
N MET A 7 2.09 9.48 -11.45
CA MET A 7 2.26 8.93 -10.11
C MET A 7 2.14 7.42 -10.26
N LEU A 8 3.28 6.72 -10.17
CA LEU A 8 3.38 5.26 -10.31
C LEU A 8 2.86 4.51 -9.07
N GLY A 9 2.13 5.21 -8.19
CA GLY A 9 1.68 4.70 -6.90
C GLY A 9 2.47 5.22 -5.70
N TYR A 10 1.99 4.84 -4.53
CA TYR A 10 2.48 5.10 -3.20
C TYR A 10 3.33 3.94 -2.73
N ASP A 11 4.51 4.28 -2.21
CA ASP A 11 5.34 3.35 -1.46
C ASP A 11 4.84 3.34 -0.01
N VAL A 12 4.18 2.26 0.37
CA VAL A 12 3.55 2.13 1.68
C VAL A 12 4.41 1.24 2.54
N THR A 13 4.87 1.78 3.66
CA THR A 13 5.60 1.04 4.68
C THR A 13 4.69 0.80 5.87
N TYR A 14 4.59 -0.45 6.30
CA TYR A 14 3.73 -0.87 7.39
C TYR A 14 4.50 -1.72 8.39
N LYS A 15 3.98 -1.82 9.62
CA LYS A 15 4.57 -2.62 10.69
C LYS A 15 3.49 -3.47 11.35
N ILE A 16 3.71 -4.78 11.40
CA ILE A 16 2.85 -5.76 12.08
C ILE A 16 3.68 -6.42 13.17
N GLY A 17 3.37 -6.17 14.44
CA GLY A 17 4.25 -6.56 15.54
C GLY A 17 5.64 -5.94 15.35
N ASP A 18 6.67 -6.77 15.29
CA ASP A 18 8.05 -6.34 15.01
C ASP A 18 8.45 -6.41 13.53
N GLN A 19 7.58 -6.96 12.67
CA GLN A 19 7.88 -7.12 11.25
C GLN A 19 7.47 -5.87 10.48
N GLN A 20 8.43 -5.29 9.75
CA GLN A 20 8.19 -4.19 8.83
C GLN A 20 8.11 -4.72 7.40
N GLY A 21 7.10 -4.27 6.66
CA GLY A 21 6.92 -4.59 5.24
C GLY A 21 6.79 -3.34 4.39
N LYS A 22 7.07 -3.47 3.09
CA LYS A 22 6.87 -2.42 2.10
C LYS A 22 6.09 -2.98 0.92
N ILE A 23 5.05 -2.27 0.51
CA ILE A 23 4.26 -2.59 -0.68
C ILE A 23 4.11 -1.32 -1.53
N ARG A 24 3.74 -1.52 -2.79
CA ARG A 24 3.42 -0.43 -3.70
C ARG A 24 1.94 -0.47 -4.04
N MET A 25 1.27 0.66 -3.94
CA MET A 25 -0.17 0.77 -4.17
C MET A 25 -0.48 1.90 -5.14
N ASP A 26 -1.49 1.74 -6.00
CA ASP A 26 -1.86 2.79 -6.95
C ASP A 26 -2.60 3.96 -6.28
N ARG A 27 -3.10 3.76 -5.05
CA ARG A 27 -3.89 4.72 -4.26
C ARG A 27 -3.33 4.87 -2.85
N ASP A 28 -3.71 5.96 -2.19
CA ASP A 28 -3.38 6.20 -0.77
C ASP A 28 -4.04 5.10 0.10
N PRO A 29 -3.26 4.31 0.87
CA PRO A 29 -3.80 3.32 1.80
C PRO A 29 -4.50 3.92 3.03
N GLY A 30 -4.31 5.22 3.31
CA GLY A 30 -4.67 5.83 4.57
C GLY A 30 -3.69 5.49 5.70
N THR A 31 -4.09 5.76 6.94
CA THR A 31 -3.21 5.65 8.12
C THR A 31 -3.09 4.24 8.71
N GLN A 32 -4.01 3.33 8.39
CA GLN A 32 -4.04 1.96 8.91
C GLN A 32 -4.61 1.01 7.85
N ILE A 33 -3.97 -0.15 7.67
CA ILE A 33 -4.43 -1.21 6.76
C ILE A 33 -4.84 -2.41 7.61
N PRO A 34 -6.10 -2.90 7.51
CA PRO A 34 -6.54 -4.07 8.25
C PRO A 34 -5.87 -5.36 7.74
N LEU A 35 -5.78 -6.37 8.61
CA LEU A 35 -5.26 -7.69 8.28
C LEU A 35 -6.40 -8.69 8.07
N ASP A 36 -6.19 -9.67 7.20
CA ASP A 36 -7.09 -10.81 7.04
C ASP A 36 -6.85 -11.87 8.13
N SER A 37 -7.65 -12.94 8.10
CA SER A 37 -7.54 -14.06 9.05
C SER A 37 -6.21 -14.82 8.97
N ASN A 38 -5.43 -14.61 7.91
CA ASN A 38 -4.11 -15.21 7.69
C ASN A 38 -2.97 -14.25 8.07
N GLY A 39 -3.29 -13.05 8.58
CA GLY A 39 -2.31 -12.03 8.92
C GLY A 39 -1.74 -11.27 7.70
N GLN A 40 -2.42 -11.33 6.55
CA GLN A 40 -2.04 -10.60 5.34
C GLN A 40 -2.76 -9.26 5.27
N LEU A 41 -2.11 -8.24 4.71
CA LEU A 41 -2.73 -6.93 4.52
C LEU A 41 -3.92 -7.01 3.56
N ILE A 42 -5.06 -6.47 3.97
CA ILE A 42 -6.23 -6.29 3.10
C ILE A 42 -6.03 -5.00 2.31
N LEU A 43 -5.47 -5.17 1.11
CA LEU A 43 -5.28 -4.09 0.16
C LEU A 43 -6.56 -3.94 -0.65
N ASN A 44 -7.40 -2.96 -0.31
CA ASN A 44 -8.60 -2.63 -1.09
C ASN A 44 -8.21 -1.95 -2.42
N ASN A 45 -7.55 -2.69 -3.29
CA ASN A 45 -7.17 -2.24 -4.61
C ASN A 45 -8.37 -2.46 -5.56
N LYS A 46 -9.42 -1.64 -5.45
CA LYS A 46 -10.47 -1.57 -6.47
C LYS A 46 -9.89 -0.96 -7.75
N ALA A 47 -9.47 -1.81 -8.69
CA ALA A 47 -9.04 -1.43 -10.03
C ALA A 47 -10.04 -0.50 -10.72
#